data_AF-A0A5N9FMU2-F1
#
_entry.id   AF-A0A5N9FMU2-F1
#
_cell.length_a   1.000
_cell.length_b   1.000
_cell.length_c   1.000
_cell.angle_alpha   90.00
_cell.angle_beta   90.00
_cell.angle_gamma   90.00
#
_symmetry.space_group_name_H-M   'P 1'
#
loop_
_entity.id
_entity.type
_entity.pdbx_description
1 polymer ?
#
loop_
_entity_poly.entity_id
_entity_poly.type
_entity_poly.pdbx_seq_one_letter_code
_entity_poly.pdbx_strand_id
1 'polypeptide(L)'
;MFYRLAFPLLYFLAPRLLPKAMKFARLVWRLTFDKRVSIFLRALVPIALLYVISPYDILRDRIPIIGRFDDLIILGLALLFLTKLAPPNVVDEHMDRVPESNRPEDKDPEKVVDGSSRLIDDE
;
A
#
# COMPACT_ATOMS: atom_id res chain seq x y z
N MET A 1 -16.53 25.09 -18.62
CA MET A 1 -17.85 24.67 -18.09
C MET A 1 -17.82 23.37 -17.27
N PHE A 2 -16.87 22.45 -17.50
CA PHE A 2 -16.74 21.17 -16.77
C PHE A 2 -16.45 21.26 -15.25
N TYR A 3 -15.63 22.22 -14.81
CA TYR A 3 -15.21 22.32 -13.40
C TYR A 3 -16.35 22.58 -12.40
N ARG A 4 -17.47 23.17 -12.83
CA ARG A 4 -18.65 23.40 -11.97
C ARG A 4 -19.40 22.11 -11.60
N LEU A 5 -19.31 21.06 -12.42
CA LEU A 5 -19.96 19.76 -12.18
C LEU A 5 -19.03 18.75 -11.50
N ALA A 6 -17.73 18.82 -11.77
CA ALA A 6 -16.75 17.92 -11.16
C ALA A 6 -16.53 18.21 -9.66
N PHE A 7 -16.62 19.47 -9.24
CA PHE A 7 -16.38 19.90 -7.85
C PHE A 7 -17.32 19.26 -6.81
N PRO A 8 -18.66 19.23 -7.00
CA PRO A 8 -19.55 18.59 -6.04
C PRO A 8 -19.37 17.06 -5.97
N LEU A 9 -19.06 16.42 -7.11
CA LEU A 9 -18.77 14.98 -7.15
C LEU A 9 -17.46 14.66 -6.40
N LEU A 10 -16.43 15.48 -6.61
CA LEU A 10 -15.14 15.36 -5.91
C LEU A 10 -15.30 15.58 -4.41
N TYR A 11 -16.04 16.62 -3.99
CA TYR A 11 -16.28 16.92 -2.59
C TYR A 11 -17.08 15.82 -1.87
N PHE A 12 -18.03 15.19 -2.57
CA PHE A 12 -18.79 14.06 -2.03
C PHE A 12 -17.96 12.78 -1.91
N LEU A 13 -17.03 12.54 -2.84
CA LEU A 13 -16.21 11.33 -2.86
C LEU A 13 -14.94 11.45 -1.99
N ALA A 14 -14.38 12.66 -1.86
CA ALA A 14 -13.20 12.97 -1.07
C ALA A 14 -13.22 12.40 0.36
N PRO A 15 -14.27 12.59 1.20
CA PRO A 15 -14.25 12.10 2.58
C PRO A 15 -14.16 10.56 2.69
N ARG A 16 -14.57 9.83 1.65
CA ARG A 16 -14.47 8.36 1.60
C ARG A 16 -13.12 7.86 1.08
N LEU A 17 -12.46 8.63 0.22
CA LEU A 17 -11.18 8.27 -0.39
C LEU A 17 -9.98 8.72 0.44
N LEU A 18 -10.07 9.89 1.09
CA LEU A 18 -8.99 10.48 1.87
C LEU A 18 -8.39 9.53 2.92
N PRO A 19 -9.18 8.85 3.78
CA PRO A 19 -8.60 7.94 4.77
C PRO A 19 -7.91 6.73 4.13
N LYS A 20 -8.40 6.24 2.99
CA LYS A 20 -7.77 5.13 2.25
C LYS A 20 -6.44 5.57 1.65
N ALA A 21 -6.40 6.74 1.02
CA ALA A 21 -5.19 7.31 0.45
C ALA A 21 -4.11 7.56 1.51
N MET A 22 -4.49 8.08 2.69
CA MET A 22 -3.56 8.29 3.79
C MET A 22 -2.95 6.97 4.32
N LYS A 23 -3.78 5.93 4.49
CA LYS A 23 -3.29 4.60 4.89
C LYS A 23 -2.32 4.03 3.85
N PHE A 24 -2.67 4.16 2.57
CA PHE A 24 -1.83 3.70 1.47
C PHE A 24 -0.50 4.46 1.38
N ALA A 25 -0.51 5.79 1.51
CA ALA A 25 0.70 6.60 1.54
C ALA A 25 1.61 6.22 2.71
N ARG A 26 1.05 5.97 3.90
CA ARG A 26 1.79 5.49 5.07
C ARG A 26 2.42 4.11 4.81
N LEU A 27 1.67 3.20 4.18
CA LEU A 27 2.16 1.88 3.80
C LEU A 27 3.36 1.99 2.85
N VAL A 28 3.20 2.72 1.76
CA VAL A 28 4.26 2.99 0.76
C VAL A 28 5.50 3.58 1.43
N TRP A 29 5.32 4.56 2.31
CA TRP A 29 6.40 5.16 3.06
C TRP A 29 7.15 4.12 3.89
N ARG A 30 6.44 3.32 4.69
CA ARG A 30 7.05 2.26 5.50
C ARG A 30 7.79 1.22 4.65
N LEU A 31 7.18 0.75 3.56
CA LEU A 31 7.81 -0.19 2.62
C LEU A 31 9.08 0.38 1.98
N THR A 32 9.08 1.66 1.64
CA THR A 32 10.24 2.34 1.05
C THR A 32 11.43 2.37 2.03
N PHE A 33 11.17 2.45 3.34
CA PHE A 33 12.22 2.45 4.37
C PHE A 33 12.53 1.07 4.97
N ASP A 34 11.73 0.04 4.64
CA ASP A 34 11.93 -1.32 5.15
C ASP A 34 13.11 -2.04 4.46
N LYS A 35 14.03 -2.59 5.26
CA LYS A 35 15.23 -3.32 4.78
C LYS A 35 14.89 -4.62 4.04
N ARG A 36 13.71 -5.19 4.28
CA ARG A 36 13.28 -6.46 3.67
C ARG A 36 12.82 -6.30 2.23
N VAL A 37 12.51 -5.07 1.79
CA VAL A 37 12.13 -4.76 0.41
C VAL A 37 13.39 -4.60 -0.45
N SER A 38 13.36 -5.08 -1.69
CA SER A 38 14.53 -4.99 -2.58
C SER A 38 14.93 -3.53 -2.81
N ILE A 39 16.25 -3.28 -2.88
CA ILE A 39 16.79 -1.93 -3.10
C ILE A 39 16.24 -1.30 -4.38
N PHE A 40 16.06 -2.10 -5.44
CA PHE A 40 15.44 -1.64 -6.69
C PHE A 40 14.02 -1.10 -6.49
N LEU A 41 13.20 -1.80 -5.72
CA LEU A 41 11.82 -1.38 -5.44
C LEU A 41 11.78 -0.12 -4.57
N ARG A 42 12.66 -0.06 -3.56
CA ARG A 42 12.76 1.07 -2.64
C ARG A 42 13.30 2.33 -3.32
N ALA A 43 14.18 2.18 -4.30
CA ALA A 43 14.71 3.29 -5.09
C ALA A 43 13.69 3.84 -6.10
N LEU A 44 12.71 3.03 -6.50
CA LEU A 44 11.70 3.42 -7.49
C LEU A 44 10.85 4.62 -7.04
N VAL A 45 10.50 4.68 -5.75
CA VAL A 45 9.72 5.78 -5.16
C VAL A 45 10.48 7.11 -5.15
N PRO A 46 11.70 7.22 -4.59
CA PRO A 46 12.46 8.47 -4.65
C PRO A 46 12.82 8.86 -6.09
N ILE A 47 13.08 7.91 -6.99
CA ILE A 47 13.30 8.21 -8.42
C ILE A 47 12.03 8.82 -9.04
N ALA A 48 10.86 8.23 -8.80
CA ALA A 48 9.60 8.78 -9.30
C ALA A 48 9.28 10.15 -8.70
N LEU A 49 9.58 10.36 -7.41
CA LEU A 49 9.43 11.67 -6.77
C LEU A 49 10.39 12.70 -7.35
N LEU A 50 11.66 12.33 -7.57
CA LEU A 50 12.65 13.19 -8.21
C LEU A 50 12.22 13.54 -9.63
N TYR A 51 11.62 12.60 -10.37
CA TYR A 51 11.07 12.86 -11.69
C TYR A 51 9.95 13.90 -11.65
N VAL A 52 8.97 13.72 -10.77
CA VAL A 52 7.81 14.63 -10.62
C VAL A 52 8.24 16.04 -10.16
N ILE A 53 9.29 16.14 -9.34
CA ILE A 53 9.83 17.43 -8.84
C ILE A 53 10.85 18.03 -9.81
N SER A 54 11.43 17.22 -10.69
CA SER A 54 12.48 17.63 -11.61
C SER A 54 11.94 18.67 -12.59
N PRO A 55 12.64 19.80 -12.78
CA PRO A 55 12.31 20.78 -13.80
C PRO A 55 12.59 20.27 -15.22
N TYR A 56 13.34 19.17 -15.37
CA TYR A 56 13.65 18.51 -16.63
C TYR A 56 12.57 17.48 -16.94
N ASP A 57 11.56 17.94 -17.64
CA ASP A 57 10.42 17.15 -18.08
C ASP A 57 10.75 16.69 -19.52
N ILE A 58 11.63 15.68 -19.66
CA ILE A 58 12.24 15.23 -20.94
C ILE A 58 11.17 14.86 -21.99
N LEU A 59 9.96 14.52 -21.53
CA LEU A 59 8.79 14.20 -22.36
C LEU A 59 7.86 15.40 -22.65
N ARG A 60 7.93 16.48 -21.85
CA ARG A 60 7.04 17.65 -21.95
C ARG A 60 7.12 18.37 -23.28
N ASP A 61 8.28 18.36 -23.91
CA ASP A 61 8.51 19.10 -25.15
C ASP A 61 8.01 18.40 -26.41
N ARG A 62 7.54 17.13 -26.35
CA ARG A 62 7.10 16.38 -27.55
C ARG A 62 5.60 16.14 -27.70
N ILE A 63 4.81 16.11 -26.62
CA ILE A 63 3.36 15.82 -26.75
C ILE A 63 2.53 16.68 -25.78
N PRO A 64 1.81 17.72 -26.27
CA PRO A 64 1.12 18.71 -25.43
C PRO A 64 -0.05 18.19 -24.58
N ILE A 65 -0.47 16.93 -24.77
CA ILE A 65 -1.59 16.31 -24.03
C ILE A 65 -1.12 15.11 -23.18
N ILE A 66 -0.17 14.31 -23.68
CA ILE A 66 0.33 13.10 -22.99
C ILE A 66 1.37 13.45 -21.92
N GLY A 67 2.17 14.50 -22.14
CA GLY A 67 3.24 14.88 -21.20
C GLY A 67 2.77 15.18 -19.77
N ARG A 68 1.49 15.56 -19.57
CA ARG A 68 0.93 15.79 -18.21
C ARG A 68 0.53 14.53 -17.46
N PHE A 69 0.24 13.43 -18.17
CA PHE A 69 -0.15 12.18 -17.53
C PHE A 69 1.04 11.30 -17.22
N ASP A 70 2.18 11.54 -17.86
CA ASP A 70 3.38 10.74 -17.70
C ASP A 70 3.88 10.70 -16.24
N ASP A 71 3.89 11.84 -15.54
CA ASP A 71 4.23 11.89 -14.11
C ASP A 71 3.36 10.96 -13.25
N LEU A 72 2.06 10.94 -13.52
CA LEU A 72 1.10 10.09 -12.81
C LEU A 72 1.28 8.62 -13.17
N ILE A 73 1.64 8.33 -14.42
CA ILE A 73 1.91 6.98 -14.90
C ILE A 73 3.19 6.45 -14.24
N ILE A 74 4.27 7.23 -14.24
CA ILE A 74 5.56 6.86 -13.63
C ILE A 74 5.40 6.67 -12.12
N LEU A 75 4.75 7.61 -11.43
CA LEU A 75 4.48 7.48 -10.00
C LEU A 75 3.56 6.28 -9.72
N GLY A 76 2.49 6.10 -10.50
CA GLY A 76 1.56 4.99 -10.37
C GLY A 76 2.23 3.63 -10.57
N LEU A 77 3.09 3.50 -11.59
CA LEU A 77 3.89 2.31 -11.84
C LEU A 77 4.87 2.06 -10.70
N ALA A 78 5.53 3.10 -10.17
CA ALA A 78 6.45 2.94 -9.06
C ALA A 78 5.75 2.37 -7.81
N LEU A 79 4.57 2.92 -7.49
CA LEU A 79 3.73 2.45 -6.38
C LEU A 79 3.20 1.04 -6.64
N LEU A 80 2.79 0.73 -7.87
CA LEU A 80 2.29 -0.58 -8.26
C LEU A 80 3.38 -1.64 -8.15
N PHE A 81 4.59 -1.36 -8.66
CA PHE A 81 5.71 -2.28 -8.51
C PHE A 81 6.09 -2.45 -7.05
N LEU A 82 6.20 -1.36 -6.28
CA LEU A 82 6.50 -1.44 -4.85
C LEU A 82 5.50 -2.35 -4.13
N THR A 83 4.20 -2.13 -4.32
CA THR A 83 3.17 -2.89 -3.60
C THR A 83 3.00 -4.32 -4.10
N LYS A 84 3.21 -4.57 -5.40
CA LYS A 84 2.99 -5.88 -6.01
C LYS A 84 4.21 -6.80 -5.92
N LEU A 85 5.42 -6.25 -5.93
CA LEU A 85 6.67 -7.01 -5.82
C LEU A 85 7.26 -6.96 -4.40
N ALA A 86 6.77 -6.10 -3.51
CA ALA A 86 7.17 -6.19 -2.10
C ALA A 86 6.76 -7.55 -1.51
N PRO A 87 7.56 -8.08 -0.56
CA PRO A 87 7.21 -9.30 0.14
C PRO A 87 5.84 -9.19 0.81
N PRO A 88 4.91 -10.14 0.58
CA PRO A 88 3.54 -10.05 1.07
C PRO A 88 3.46 -10.01 2.60
N ASN A 89 4.38 -10.69 3.29
CA ASN A 89 4.51 -10.65 4.75
C ASN A 89 4.75 -9.23 5.28
N VAL A 90 5.57 -8.42 4.59
CA VAL A 90 5.86 -7.04 4.98
C VAL A 90 4.65 -6.14 4.68
N VAL A 91 3.97 -6.37 3.55
CA VAL A 91 2.76 -5.63 3.17
C VAL A 91 1.65 -5.86 4.21
N ASP A 92 1.40 -7.12 4.57
CA ASP A 92 0.35 -7.50 5.50
C ASP A 92 0.64 -7.01 6.93
N GLU A 93 1.90 -7.07 7.39
CA GLU A 93 2.34 -6.49 8.66
C GLU A 93 2.07 -4.99 8.75
N HIS A 94 2.43 -4.23 7.71
CA HIS A 94 2.21 -2.77 7.68
C HIS A 94 0.74 -2.38 7.40
N MET A 95 -0.09 -3.32 6.96
CA MET A 95 -1.52 -3.15 6.75
C MET A 95 -2.35 -3.52 7.98
N ASP A 96 -1.73 -3.93 9.09
CA ASP A 96 -2.38 -4.50 10.28
C ASP A 96 -3.32 -5.67 9.90
N ARG A 97 -2.99 -6.42 8.84
CA ARG A 97 -3.72 -7.63 8.49
C ARG A 97 -3.23 -8.73 9.41
N VAL A 98 -4.10 -9.13 10.34
CA VAL A 98 -3.89 -10.36 11.10
C VAL A 98 -3.79 -11.50 10.08
N PRO A 99 -2.66 -12.21 10.00
CA PRO A 99 -2.56 -13.36 9.13
C PRO A 99 -3.68 -14.33 9.51
N GLU A 100 -4.38 -14.84 8.50
CA GLU A 100 -5.47 -15.78 8.71
C GLU A 100 -4.93 -16.97 9.51
N SER A 101 -5.40 -17.11 10.75
CA SER A 101 -4.90 -18.12 11.65
C SER A 101 -5.27 -19.50 11.10
N ASN A 102 -4.26 -20.33 10.86
CA ASN A 102 -4.48 -21.74 10.49
C ASN A 102 -4.78 -22.63 11.70
N ARG A 103 -5.00 -22.04 12.87
CA ARG A 103 -5.36 -22.80 14.07
C ARG A 103 -6.76 -23.38 13.87
N PRO A 104 -6.95 -24.68 14.16
CA PRO A 104 -8.26 -25.31 14.06
C PRO A 104 -9.29 -24.63 14.97
N GLU A 105 -8.86 -24.09 16.12
CA GLU A 105 -9.72 -23.30 17.03
C GLU A 105 -10.31 -22.02 16.40
N ASP A 106 -9.63 -21.38 15.44
CA ASP A 106 -10.13 -20.16 14.78
C ASP A 106 -11.07 -20.48 13.59
N LYS A 107 -11.01 -21.71 13.05
CA LYS A 107 -11.84 -22.13 11.91
C LYS A 107 -13.15 -22.79 12.33
N ASP A 108 -13.15 -23.48 13.47
CA ASP A 108 -14.31 -24.19 14.01
C ASP A 108 -14.35 -24.04 15.54
N PRO A 109 -14.80 -22.88 16.05
CA PRO A 109 -14.76 -22.57 17.48
C PRO A 109 -15.65 -23.49 18.32
N GLU A 110 -16.61 -24.17 17.71
CA GLU A 110 -17.48 -25.15 18.39
C GLU A 110 -16.78 -26.49 18.65
N LYS A 111 -15.67 -26.77 17.95
CA LYS A 111 -14.90 -28.01 18.07
C LYS A 111 -13.64 -27.85 18.93
N VAL A 112 -13.63 -26.90 19.85
CA VAL A 112 -12.56 -26.70 20.82
C VAL A 112 -13.01 -27.28 22.16
N VAL A 113 -12.35 -28.33 22.63
CA VAL A 113 -12.61 -28.92 23.95
C VAL A 113 -11.58 -28.37 24.92
N ASP A 114 -12.01 -27.53 25.86
CA ASP A 114 -11.16 -27.03 26.94
C ASP A 114 -10.77 -28.18 27.88
N GLY A 115 -9.51 -28.62 27.79
CA GLY A 115 -8.94 -29.63 28.67
C GLY A 115 -8.33 -29.01 29.92
N SER A 116 -8.84 -29.36 31.09
CA SER A 116 -8.18 -29.05 32.36
C SER A 116 -7.15 -30.14 32.67
N SER A 117 -5.85 -29.82 32.56
CA SER A 117 -4.77 -30.71 32.97
C SER A 117 -4.38 -30.44 34.41
N ARG A 118 -4.48 -31.46 35.27
CA ARG A 118 -3.88 -31.43 36.60
C ARG A 118 -2.49 -32.05 36.47
N LEU A 119 -1.46 -31.22 36.52
CA LEU A 119 -0.08 -31.70 36.57
C LEU A 119 0.10 -32.37 37.93
N ILE A 120 0.25 -33.69 37.91
CA ILE A 120 0.69 -34.46 39.06
C ILE A 120 2.21 -34.46 38.95
N ASP A 121 2.87 -33.68 39.79
CA ASP A 121 4.30 -33.86 40.03
C ASP A 121 4.44 -35.17 40.82
N ASP A 122 4.97 -36.20 40.17
CA ASP A 122 5.41 -37.41 40.84
C ASP A 122 6.77 -37.11 41.51
N GLU A 123 6.74 -36.99 42.85
CA GLU A 123 7.91 -36.77 43.74
C GLU A 123 8.78 -38.02 43.89
#